data_AF-A0A7C4FSR0-F1
#
_entry.id   AF-A0A7C4FSR0-F1
#
_cell.length_a   1.000
_cell.length_b   1.000
_cell.length_c   1.000
_cell.angle_alpha   90.00
_cell.angle_beta   90.00
_cell.angle_gamma   90.00
#
_symmetry.space_group_name_H-M   'P 1'
#
loop_
_entity.id
_entity.type
_entity.pdbx_description
1 polymer ?
#
loop_
_entity_poly.entity_id
_entity_poly.type
_entity_poly.pdbx_seq_one_letter_code
_entity_poly.pdbx_strand_id
1 'polypeptide(L)'
;MGSPVPKSRAALFPSVWVLLFSAVLAFGIVAAGQDTGWLNPSQDFGDFVFGWRAYYDDNQSALIWAYWDELSHIFWGYEFPLPSGAVIRGIEVRIDAWSWRLGLEQPLSLRVQLSWDGGSSWTHTYETGPLPFRQTTVILGGPMDGWGRTWRREELNPTDFRVRLFAYGMGRLDWVAVRVYFSGGLSLALDPATVNLGTLTLDDYERGYRDWDGIQWIKLSAYNSWALYISATSSIWSYTGDLPDPKKPCGHLLWRVLPTLSGGVTRSQTNFTPLSTSEVEVASGPAGDALLPITFRLLVDYDTTVPGTYTLDFRYTLIVP
;
A
#
# COMPACT_ATOMS: atom_id res chain seq x y z
N MET A 1 -55.32 39.64 -18.12
CA MET A 1 -54.55 38.44 -17.74
C MET A 1 -53.09 38.83 -17.79
N GLY A 2 -52.48 39.00 -16.61
CA GLY A 2 -51.11 39.51 -16.48
C GLY A 2 -50.09 38.42 -16.76
N SER A 3 -49.15 38.71 -17.65
CA SER A 3 -47.93 37.94 -17.85
C SER A 3 -47.06 38.00 -16.59
N PRO A 4 -46.37 36.90 -16.21
CA PRO A 4 -45.46 36.92 -15.08
C PRO A 4 -44.19 37.68 -15.46
N VAL A 5 -43.87 38.70 -14.66
CA VAL A 5 -42.60 39.43 -14.72
C VAL A 5 -41.48 38.47 -14.29
N PRO A 6 -40.39 38.32 -15.07
CA PRO A 6 -39.19 37.66 -14.56
C PRO A 6 -38.60 38.60 -13.49
N LYS A 7 -38.53 38.13 -12.24
CA LYS A 7 -37.79 38.83 -11.18
C LYS A 7 -36.31 38.81 -11.56
N SER A 8 -35.83 39.83 -12.27
CA SER A 8 -34.42 40.07 -12.45
C SER A 8 -33.82 40.45 -11.08
N ARG A 9 -33.21 39.47 -10.43
CA ARG A 9 -32.34 39.66 -9.26
C ARG A 9 -30.97 40.27 -9.63
N ALA A 10 -30.86 40.84 -10.83
CA ALA A 10 -29.64 41.39 -11.42
C ALA A 10 -29.19 42.75 -10.83
N ALA A 11 -29.86 43.24 -9.78
CA ALA A 11 -29.63 44.58 -9.21
C ALA A 11 -28.88 44.57 -7.86
N LEU A 12 -28.43 43.42 -7.39
CA LEU A 12 -27.57 43.34 -6.20
C LEU A 12 -26.23 42.73 -6.64
N PHE A 13 -25.13 43.36 -6.21
CA PHE A 13 -23.75 42.84 -6.22
C PHE A 13 -22.89 43.19 -7.46
N PRO A 14 -22.13 44.31 -7.41
CA PRO A 14 -21.11 44.63 -8.40
C PRO A 14 -19.90 43.70 -8.34
N SER A 15 -19.42 43.39 -9.54
CA SER A 15 -18.05 43.19 -10.01
C SER A 15 -16.92 42.94 -9.00
N VAL A 16 -16.18 41.84 -9.24
CA VAL A 16 -14.85 41.47 -8.71
C VAL A 16 -14.87 40.74 -7.36
N TRP A 17 -14.95 39.40 -7.42
CA TRP A 17 -14.87 38.53 -6.25
C TRP A 17 -13.62 37.66 -6.29
N VAL A 18 -12.63 37.93 -5.43
CA VAL A 18 -11.45 37.08 -5.25
C VAL A 18 -11.81 35.88 -4.38
N LEU A 19 -11.91 34.71 -4.98
CA LEU A 19 -12.11 33.42 -4.31
C LEU A 19 -10.74 32.73 -4.20
N LEU A 20 -10.26 32.56 -2.98
CA LEU A 20 -9.07 31.76 -2.66
C LEU A 20 -9.55 30.39 -2.18
N PHE A 21 -9.35 29.37 -3.02
CA PHE A 21 -9.51 27.97 -2.60
C PHE A 21 -8.17 27.49 -2.03
N SER A 22 -8.20 26.87 -0.85
CA SER A 22 -7.05 26.20 -0.26
C SER A 22 -7.51 24.83 0.25
N ALA A 23 -6.89 23.76 -0.23
CA ALA A 23 -7.00 22.41 0.29
C ALA A 23 -5.70 22.07 1.03
N VAL A 24 -5.81 21.59 2.27
CA VAL A 24 -4.70 21.09 3.08
C VAL A 24 -4.84 19.57 3.21
N LEU A 25 -3.90 18.84 2.61
CA LEU A 25 -3.88 17.38 2.63
C LEU A 25 -3.12 16.85 3.85
N ALA A 26 -3.84 16.17 4.74
CA ALA A 26 -3.24 15.37 5.79
C ALA A 26 -2.97 13.95 5.28
N PHE A 27 -1.68 13.62 5.18
CA PHE A 27 -1.16 12.32 4.77
C PHE A 27 -1.41 11.27 5.85
N GLY A 28 -1.86 10.10 5.41
CA GLY A 28 -1.83 8.89 6.20
C GLY A 28 -1.33 7.74 5.33
N ILE A 29 -0.04 7.72 5.00
CA ILE A 29 0.63 6.42 4.91
C ILE A 29 1.11 6.17 6.32
N VAL A 30 0.26 5.56 7.15
CA VAL A 30 0.83 4.77 8.23
C VAL A 30 1.69 3.75 7.49
N ALA A 31 2.95 3.61 7.89
CA ALA A 31 3.72 2.43 7.57
C ALA A 31 3.00 1.21 8.16
N ALA A 32 1.86 0.81 7.58
CA ALA A 32 1.32 -0.51 7.73
C ALA A 32 2.36 -1.37 7.04
N GLY A 33 3.15 -2.10 7.84
CA GLY A 33 4.19 -2.98 7.34
C GLY A 33 3.67 -3.74 6.14
N GLN A 34 4.22 -3.45 4.97
CA GLN A 34 3.97 -4.25 3.78
C GLN A 34 4.77 -5.53 3.97
N ASP A 35 4.25 -6.65 3.50
CA ASP A 35 5.01 -7.89 3.48
C ASP A 35 4.91 -8.61 2.15
N THR A 36 5.90 -9.44 1.86
CA THR A 36 6.00 -10.19 0.61
C THR A 36 5.06 -11.38 0.51
N GLY A 37 4.27 -11.66 1.55
CA GLY A 37 3.74 -13.00 1.78
C GLY A 37 4.84 -14.00 2.09
N TRP A 38 4.47 -15.28 2.22
CA TRP A 38 5.40 -16.38 2.38
C TRP A 38 5.99 -16.79 1.03
N LEU A 39 7.31 -16.68 0.92
CA LEU A 39 8.10 -17.01 -0.25
C LEU A 39 8.75 -18.38 -0.06
N ASN A 40 8.76 -19.15 -1.14
CA ASN A 40 9.31 -20.50 -1.17
C ASN A 40 10.79 -20.48 -1.58
N PRO A 41 11.62 -21.37 -1.01
CA PRO A 41 12.92 -21.66 -1.59
C PRO A 41 12.75 -22.44 -2.90
N SER A 42 13.78 -22.42 -3.72
CA SER A 42 13.82 -23.19 -4.98
C SER A 42 15.10 -24.02 -5.14
N GLN A 43 16.03 -23.88 -4.20
CA GLN A 43 17.29 -24.61 -4.18
C GLN A 43 17.68 -24.95 -2.74
N ASP A 44 18.36 -26.08 -2.56
CA ASP A 44 18.88 -26.54 -1.27
C ASP A 44 20.19 -27.31 -1.39
N PHE A 45 20.89 -27.41 -0.27
CA PHE A 45 22.10 -28.21 -0.13
C PHE A 45 22.38 -28.52 1.34
N GLY A 46 22.81 -29.75 1.62
CA GLY A 46 23.29 -30.19 2.92
C GLY A 46 22.77 -31.58 3.26
N ASP A 47 22.54 -31.82 4.56
CA ASP A 47 22.42 -33.18 5.09
C ASP A 47 20.99 -33.78 5.06
N PHE A 48 19.95 -32.94 4.97
CA PHE A 48 18.57 -33.41 4.96
C PHE A 48 18.28 -34.23 3.71
N VAL A 49 17.61 -35.37 3.89
CA VAL A 49 17.27 -36.27 2.80
C VAL A 49 16.00 -35.77 2.11
N PHE A 50 16.06 -35.64 0.78
CA PHE A 50 15.00 -35.03 -0.03
C PHE A 50 14.68 -33.58 0.42
N GLY A 51 15.72 -32.77 0.68
CA GLY A 51 15.60 -31.36 1.10
C GLY A 51 14.61 -30.55 0.27
N TRP A 52 14.60 -30.74 -1.06
CA TRP A 52 13.65 -30.12 -1.99
C TRP A 52 12.17 -30.32 -1.67
N ARG A 53 11.80 -31.33 -0.87
CA ARG A 53 10.43 -31.53 -0.39
C ARG A 53 10.00 -30.56 0.70
N ALA A 54 10.90 -29.68 1.15
CA ALA A 54 10.62 -28.62 2.11
C ALA A 54 10.31 -27.26 1.43
N TYR A 55 10.10 -27.24 0.11
CA TYR A 55 9.90 -26.00 -0.66
C TYR A 55 8.49 -25.44 -0.55
N TYR A 56 7.49 -26.29 -0.31
CA TYR A 56 6.08 -25.93 -0.36
C TYR A 56 5.31 -26.62 0.77
N ASP A 57 4.21 -26.02 1.22
CA ASP A 57 3.21 -26.68 2.08
C ASP A 57 2.36 -27.64 1.23
N ASP A 58 2.89 -28.83 0.91
CA ASP A 58 2.30 -29.77 -0.06
C ASP A 58 2.17 -31.22 0.45
N ASN A 59 2.23 -31.41 1.77
CA ASN A 59 2.10 -32.70 2.45
C ASN A 59 3.21 -33.70 2.04
N GLN A 60 4.32 -33.20 1.48
CA GLN A 60 5.58 -33.92 1.41
C GLN A 60 6.44 -33.56 2.63
N SER A 61 7.69 -34.03 2.67
CA SER A 61 8.63 -33.59 3.71
C SER A 61 10.03 -34.07 3.39
N ALA A 62 10.99 -33.22 3.70
CA ALA A 62 12.37 -33.61 3.89
C ALA A 62 12.49 -34.46 5.17
N LEU A 63 13.43 -35.41 5.16
CA LEU A 63 13.69 -36.31 6.29
C LEU A 63 14.95 -35.87 7.00
N ILE A 64 14.86 -35.76 8.32
CA ILE A 64 15.95 -35.33 9.20
C ILE A 64 16.34 -36.50 10.08
N TRP A 65 17.58 -36.94 9.93
CA TRP A 65 18.14 -38.12 10.60
C TRP A 65 19.32 -37.76 11.54
N ALA A 66 19.15 -36.70 12.34
CA ALA A 66 20.17 -36.24 13.28
C ALA A 66 20.20 -37.11 14.54
N TYR A 67 20.73 -38.34 14.39
CA TYR A 67 20.79 -39.36 15.46
C TYR A 67 21.74 -38.96 16.60
N TRP A 68 22.99 -38.64 16.25
CA TRP A 68 24.08 -38.38 17.20
C TRP A 68 24.88 -37.12 16.85
N ASP A 69 24.74 -36.66 15.61
CA ASP A 69 25.42 -35.48 15.09
C ASP A 69 24.42 -34.39 14.76
N GLU A 70 24.87 -33.14 14.86
CA GLU A 70 24.13 -32.00 14.31
C GLU A 70 24.18 -32.07 12.78
N LEU A 71 23.01 -32.01 12.14
CA LEU A 71 22.91 -31.90 10.69
C LEU A 71 22.74 -30.44 10.28
N SER A 72 23.36 -30.04 9.17
CA SER A 72 23.23 -28.70 8.60
C SER A 72 22.62 -28.77 7.20
N HIS A 73 21.68 -27.88 6.92
CA HIS A 73 21.05 -27.77 5.60
C HIS A 73 20.74 -26.32 5.26
N ILE A 74 20.91 -25.94 3.99
CA ILE A 74 20.78 -24.57 3.53
C ILE A 74 19.73 -24.53 2.42
N PHE A 75 18.83 -23.56 2.50
CA PHE A 75 17.80 -23.25 1.50
C PHE A 75 18.05 -21.85 0.92
N TRP A 76 17.90 -21.70 -0.40
CA TRP A 76 18.00 -20.41 -1.08
C TRP A 76 17.13 -20.39 -2.34
N GLY A 77 17.29 -19.34 -3.15
CA GLY A 77 16.48 -19.16 -4.36
C GLY A 77 15.11 -18.53 -4.09
N TYR A 78 14.97 -17.83 -2.97
CA TYR A 78 13.77 -17.06 -2.63
C TYR A 78 13.63 -15.86 -3.57
N GLU A 79 12.51 -15.75 -4.26
CA GLU A 79 12.19 -14.62 -5.13
C GLU A 79 11.50 -13.50 -4.35
N PHE A 80 12.23 -12.42 -4.04
CA PHE A 80 11.69 -11.29 -3.29
C PHE A 80 11.15 -10.19 -4.22
N PRO A 81 9.83 -9.96 -4.29
CA PRO A 81 9.23 -8.91 -5.13
C PRO A 81 9.35 -7.52 -4.48
N LEU A 82 10.56 -7.14 -4.06
CA LEU A 82 10.82 -5.90 -3.31
C LEU A 82 11.03 -4.70 -4.26
N PRO A 83 10.28 -3.60 -4.08
CA PRO A 83 10.40 -2.41 -4.92
C PRO A 83 11.73 -1.67 -4.75
N SER A 84 12.09 -0.89 -5.77
CA SER A 84 13.18 0.09 -5.64
C SER A 84 12.91 1.05 -4.48
N GLY A 85 13.92 1.32 -3.66
CA GLY A 85 13.81 2.15 -2.46
C GLY A 85 13.07 1.50 -1.28
N ALA A 86 12.75 0.19 -1.35
CA ALA A 86 12.26 -0.54 -0.20
C ALA A 86 13.25 -0.49 0.96
N VAL A 87 12.75 -0.12 2.14
CA VAL A 87 13.49 -0.16 3.40
C VAL A 87 12.99 -1.35 4.19
N ILE A 88 13.86 -2.34 4.42
CA ILE A 88 13.54 -3.57 5.13
C ILE A 88 13.31 -3.25 6.61
N ARG A 89 12.22 -3.77 7.16
CA ARG A 89 11.79 -3.57 8.55
C ARG A 89 11.99 -4.81 9.40
N GLY A 90 11.70 -5.98 8.84
CA GLY A 90 11.89 -7.24 9.53
C GLY A 90 11.80 -8.43 8.60
N ILE A 91 12.26 -9.58 9.06
CA ILE A 91 12.22 -10.83 8.32
C ILE A 91 11.69 -11.91 9.25
N GLU A 92 10.80 -12.73 8.74
CA GLU A 92 10.32 -13.93 9.39
C GLU A 92 10.66 -15.17 8.59
N VAL A 93 10.96 -16.25 9.31
CA VAL A 93 11.10 -17.60 8.75
C VAL A 93 9.99 -18.46 9.34
N ARG A 94 9.17 -19.04 8.47
CA ARG A 94 8.19 -20.06 8.82
C ARG A 94 8.83 -21.44 8.67
N ILE A 95 8.62 -22.27 9.67
CA ILE A 95 9.01 -23.68 9.68
C ILE A 95 7.77 -24.51 9.98
N ASP A 96 7.42 -25.40 9.06
CA ASP A 96 6.44 -26.45 9.30
C ASP A 96 7.15 -27.79 9.46
N ALA A 97 7.20 -28.29 10.69
CA ALA A 97 8.03 -29.46 11.03
C ALA A 97 7.46 -30.25 12.21
N TRP A 98 7.94 -31.48 12.38
CA TRP A 98 7.61 -32.33 13.52
C TRP A 98 8.66 -33.38 13.81
N SER A 99 8.70 -33.82 15.06
CA SER A 99 9.51 -34.94 15.53
C SER A 99 8.97 -36.28 15.02
N TRP A 100 9.87 -37.23 14.73
CA TRP A 100 9.51 -38.50 14.10
C TRP A 100 8.54 -39.38 14.92
N ARG A 101 8.86 -39.72 16.19
CA ARG A 101 7.95 -40.49 17.06
C ARG A 101 8.27 -40.39 18.57
N LEU A 102 7.26 -40.63 19.40
CA LEU A 102 7.36 -40.72 20.87
C LEU A 102 8.20 -41.92 21.32
N GLY A 103 9.07 -41.70 22.32
CA GLY A 103 9.57 -42.76 23.20
C GLY A 103 10.89 -43.44 22.82
N LEU A 104 11.59 -43.01 21.77
CA LEU A 104 12.87 -43.61 21.35
C LEU A 104 13.99 -42.62 21.04
N GLU A 105 13.69 -41.33 20.85
CA GLU A 105 14.64 -40.34 20.30
C GLU A 105 14.48 -38.95 20.95
N GLN A 106 15.55 -38.16 20.95
CA GLN A 106 15.49 -36.75 21.32
C GLN A 106 14.56 -35.98 20.36
N PRO A 107 13.63 -35.14 20.85
CA PRO A 107 12.75 -34.36 20.00
C PRO A 107 13.54 -33.51 19.00
N LEU A 108 13.03 -33.39 17.77
CA LEU A 108 13.60 -32.49 16.78
C LEU A 108 13.57 -31.06 17.33
N SER A 109 14.69 -30.37 17.27
CA SER A 109 14.77 -28.93 17.40
C SER A 109 15.59 -28.37 16.25
N LEU A 110 15.21 -27.18 15.79
CA LEU A 110 15.85 -26.53 14.67
C LEU A 110 16.44 -25.20 15.11
N ARG A 111 17.65 -24.93 14.66
CA ARG A 111 18.31 -23.65 14.78
C ARG A 111 18.41 -23.00 13.42
N VAL A 112 18.11 -21.71 13.34
CA VAL A 112 17.96 -20.97 12.09
C VAL A 112 18.91 -19.79 12.07
N GLN A 113 19.56 -19.59 10.94
CA GLN A 113 20.32 -18.39 10.64
C GLN A 113 20.05 -17.95 9.21
N LEU A 114 20.18 -16.65 8.98
CA LEU A 114 20.05 -16.03 7.67
C LEU A 114 21.43 -15.60 7.17
N SER A 115 21.63 -15.66 5.87
CA SER A 115 22.80 -15.10 5.18
C SER A 115 22.36 -14.07 4.15
N TRP A 116 23.22 -13.09 3.89
CA TRP A 116 23.04 -12.01 2.92
C TRP A 116 24.12 -11.99 1.83
N ASP A 117 25.03 -12.96 1.83
CA ASP A 117 26.25 -12.97 1.03
C ASP A 117 26.63 -14.39 0.57
N GLY A 118 25.63 -15.19 0.24
CA GLY A 118 25.82 -16.52 -0.32
C GLY A 118 26.31 -17.55 0.70
N GLY A 119 26.11 -17.30 1.99
CA GLY A 119 26.53 -18.19 3.09
C GLY A 119 27.92 -17.93 3.65
N SER A 120 28.56 -16.82 3.27
CA SER A 120 29.88 -16.43 3.80
C SER A 120 29.76 -15.91 5.24
N SER A 121 28.68 -15.19 5.53
CA SER A 121 28.33 -14.64 6.82
C SER A 121 26.91 -15.06 7.22
N TRP A 122 26.66 -15.12 8.52
CA TRP A 122 25.39 -15.58 9.10
C TRP A 122 24.94 -14.65 10.22
N THR A 123 23.63 -14.49 10.38
CA THR A 123 23.01 -13.75 11.48
C THR A 123 23.15 -14.47 12.82
N HIS A 124 22.63 -13.85 13.87
CA HIS A 124 22.31 -14.53 15.12
C HIS A 124 21.39 -15.75 14.88
N THR A 125 21.51 -16.74 15.75
CA THR A 125 20.77 -18.00 15.71
C THR A 125 19.43 -17.89 16.43
N TYR A 126 18.35 -18.25 15.75
CA TYR A 126 17.04 -18.43 16.39
C TYR A 126 16.78 -19.93 16.55
N GLU A 127 16.04 -20.33 17.57
CA GLU A 127 15.77 -21.75 17.83
C GLU A 127 14.26 -21.99 17.96
N THR A 128 13.77 -23.11 17.42
CA THR A 128 12.36 -23.50 17.54
C THR A 128 11.98 -24.03 18.93
N GLY A 129 12.98 -24.47 19.70
CA GLY A 129 12.78 -25.40 20.81
C GLY A 129 12.37 -26.81 20.33
N PRO A 130 12.05 -27.73 21.25
CA PRO A 130 11.67 -29.09 20.90
C PRO A 130 10.29 -29.12 20.22
N LEU A 131 10.23 -29.75 19.05
CA LEU A 131 9.03 -29.86 18.22
C LEU A 131 8.16 -31.06 18.64
N PRO A 132 6.82 -30.95 18.52
CA PRO A 132 5.90 -32.04 18.82
C PRO A 132 5.94 -33.14 17.76
N PHE A 133 5.23 -34.26 18.02
CA PHE A 133 5.14 -35.42 17.13
C PHE A 133 4.04 -35.32 16.06
N ARG A 134 3.54 -34.12 15.85
CA ARG A 134 2.55 -33.75 14.83
C ARG A 134 3.03 -32.46 14.19
N GLN A 135 2.75 -32.28 12.90
CA GLN A 135 3.14 -31.06 12.19
C GLN A 135 2.69 -29.83 12.96
N THR A 136 3.64 -28.92 13.16
CA THR A 136 3.39 -27.62 13.77
C THR A 136 4.09 -26.55 12.95
N THR A 137 3.49 -25.38 12.94
CA THR A 137 4.09 -24.16 12.40
C THR A 137 4.82 -23.42 13.52
N VAL A 138 6.07 -23.03 13.25
CA VAL A 138 6.87 -22.13 14.07
C VAL A 138 7.28 -20.94 13.21
N ILE A 139 7.09 -19.73 13.72
CA ILE A 139 7.54 -18.49 13.08
C ILE A 139 8.66 -17.91 13.93
N LEU A 140 9.82 -17.68 13.30
CA LEU A 140 11.00 -17.08 13.92
C LEU A 140 11.28 -15.71 13.30
N GLY A 141 11.79 -14.78 14.10
CA GLY A 141 11.92 -13.38 13.72
C GLY A 141 10.65 -12.58 14.03
N GLY A 142 10.39 -11.54 13.24
CA GLY A 142 9.20 -10.71 13.42
C GLY A 142 9.14 -9.52 12.46
N PRO A 143 8.03 -8.77 12.46
CA PRO A 143 7.80 -7.65 11.54
C PRO A 143 8.79 -6.49 11.63
N MET A 144 9.49 -6.38 12.77
CA MET A 144 10.52 -5.36 13.04
C MET A 144 11.87 -6.00 13.39
N ASP A 145 12.01 -7.30 13.18
CA ASP A 145 13.21 -8.05 13.54
C ASP A 145 14.13 -8.24 12.34
N GLY A 146 15.26 -7.54 12.35
CA GLY A 146 16.30 -7.67 11.35
C GLY A 146 17.29 -8.81 11.60
N TRP A 147 17.02 -9.73 12.53
CA TRP A 147 17.93 -10.83 12.89
C TRP A 147 19.28 -10.33 13.38
N GLY A 148 19.25 -9.27 14.20
CA GLY A 148 20.43 -8.62 14.75
C GLY A 148 21.19 -7.73 13.75
N ARG A 149 20.60 -7.41 12.58
CA ARG A 149 21.22 -6.50 11.61
C ARG A 149 20.22 -5.67 10.81
N THR A 150 20.75 -4.64 10.16
CA THR A 150 20.02 -3.90 9.12
C THR A 150 20.25 -4.56 7.77
N TRP A 151 19.17 -4.82 7.04
CA TRP A 151 19.19 -5.44 5.72
C TRP A 151 19.08 -4.39 4.62
N ARG A 152 19.86 -4.58 3.54
CA ARG A 152 19.71 -3.84 2.29
C ARG A 152 18.78 -4.59 1.35
N ARG A 153 18.07 -3.87 0.49
CA ARG A 153 17.19 -4.49 -0.50
C ARG A 153 17.96 -5.41 -1.43
N GLU A 154 19.18 -5.02 -1.80
CA GLU A 154 20.04 -5.74 -2.73
C GLU A 154 20.50 -7.09 -2.18
N GLU A 155 20.56 -7.24 -0.85
CA GLU A 155 20.93 -8.49 -0.18
C GLU A 155 19.82 -9.54 -0.22
N LEU A 156 18.57 -9.12 -0.44
CA LEU A 156 17.39 -9.99 -0.56
C LEU A 156 17.18 -10.37 -2.02
N ASN A 157 18.05 -11.25 -2.51
CA ASN A 157 17.98 -11.80 -3.86
C ASN A 157 18.19 -13.33 -3.84
N PRO A 158 17.76 -14.04 -4.91
CA PRO A 158 17.79 -15.51 -4.94
C PRO A 158 19.17 -16.15 -4.77
N THR A 159 20.26 -15.42 -5.04
CA THR A 159 21.64 -15.94 -5.03
C THR A 159 22.29 -15.75 -3.66
N ASP A 160 22.15 -14.55 -3.08
CA ASP A 160 22.86 -14.16 -1.87
C ASP A 160 22.10 -14.54 -0.60
N PHE A 161 20.77 -14.38 -0.59
CA PHE A 161 19.96 -14.65 0.59
C PHE A 161 19.81 -16.15 0.82
N ARG A 162 20.13 -16.62 2.03
CA ARG A 162 20.01 -18.04 2.41
C ARG A 162 19.43 -18.22 3.79
N VAL A 163 18.71 -19.32 3.98
CA VAL A 163 18.28 -19.82 5.29
C VAL A 163 19.09 -21.06 5.60
N ARG A 164 19.86 -21.06 6.69
CA ARG A 164 20.53 -22.25 7.21
C ARG A 164 19.78 -22.80 8.40
N LEU A 165 19.52 -24.10 8.34
CA LEU A 165 18.96 -24.89 9.40
C LEU A 165 20.03 -25.82 9.97
N PHE A 166 20.14 -25.84 11.29
CA PHE A 166 20.78 -26.93 11.99
C PHE A 166 19.73 -27.75 12.72
N ALA A 167 19.85 -29.08 12.66
CA ALA A 167 18.92 -29.99 13.29
C ALA A 167 19.58 -30.84 14.37
N TYR A 168 18.89 -30.93 15.49
CA TYR A 168 19.16 -31.90 16.54
C TYR A 168 17.93 -32.76 16.74
N GLY A 169 18.10 -34.08 16.65
CA GLY A 169 17.00 -35.03 16.74
C GLY A 169 16.34 -35.32 15.40
N MET A 170 15.45 -36.31 15.39
CA MET A 170 14.89 -36.86 14.18
C MET A 170 13.50 -36.33 13.92
N GLY A 171 13.19 -36.08 12.66
CA GLY A 171 11.90 -35.56 12.30
C GLY A 171 11.75 -35.29 10.83
N ARG A 172 10.81 -34.42 10.53
CA ARG A 172 10.38 -34.06 9.19
C ARG A 172 10.20 -32.57 9.10
N LEU A 173 10.49 -32.05 7.92
CA LEU A 173 10.35 -30.66 7.56
C LEU A 173 9.56 -30.59 6.26
N ASP A 174 8.37 -30.00 6.33
CA ASP A 174 7.45 -29.84 5.21
C ASP A 174 7.65 -28.49 4.52
N TRP A 175 7.94 -27.42 5.28
CA TRP A 175 8.11 -26.11 4.65
C TRP A 175 9.08 -25.18 5.39
N VAL A 176 9.94 -24.49 4.64
CA VAL A 176 10.81 -23.41 5.11
C VAL A 176 10.57 -22.14 4.30
N ALA A 177 9.59 -21.34 4.71
CA ALA A 177 9.18 -20.14 4.00
C ALA A 177 9.79 -18.87 4.60
N VAL A 178 9.93 -17.83 3.79
CA VAL A 178 10.42 -16.52 4.27
C VAL A 178 9.41 -15.43 3.93
N ARG A 179 9.18 -14.53 4.89
CA ARG A 179 8.38 -13.32 4.70
C ARG A 179 9.19 -12.10 5.08
N VAL A 180 9.20 -11.09 4.23
CA VAL A 180 9.95 -9.85 4.46
C VAL A 180 8.98 -8.71 4.66
N TYR A 181 9.13 -8.00 5.76
CA TYR A 181 8.42 -6.77 6.06
C TYR A 181 9.24 -5.58 5.59
N PHE A 182 8.61 -4.65 4.90
CA PHE A 182 9.26 -3.47 4.35
C PHE A 182 8.36 -2.24 4.40
N SER A 183 8.99 -1.08 4.21
CA SER A 183 8.34 0.19 3.96
C SER A 183 8.89 0.82 2.69
N GLY A 184 8.16 1.76 2.09
CA GLY A 184 8.54 2.32 0.79
C GLY A 184 8.00 1.49 -0.37
N GLY A 185 8.30 1.90 -1.60
CA GLY A 185 7.73 1.28 -2.81
C GLY A 185 6.29 1.68 -3.13
N LEU A 186 5.72 2.56 -2.32
CA LEU A 186 4.49 3.28 -2.61
C LEU A 186 4.77 4.77 -2.49
N SER A 187 4.44 5.56 -3.50
CA SER A 187 4.51 7.01 -3.43
C SER A 187 3.25 7.62 -4.01
N LEU A 188 2.82 8.73 -3.42
CA LEU A 188 1.71 9.55 -3.86
C LEU A 188 2.10 11.02 -3.66
N ALA A 189 2.11 11.79 -4.73
CA ALA A 189 2.43 13.21 -4.74
C ALA A 189 1.40 13.98 -5.57
N LEU A 190 1.10 15.19 -5.14
CA LEU A 190 0.11 16.07 -5.75
C LEU A 190 0.79 17.34 -6.24
N ASP A 191 0.45 17.76 -7.45
CA ASP A 191 1.05 18.91 -8.11
C ASP A 191 -0.03 19.75 -8.82
N PRO A 192 -0.47 20.88 -8.23
CA PRO A 192 -0.08 21.39 -6.92
C PRO A 192 -0.75 20.61 -5.78
N ALA A 193 -0.13 20.65 -4.60
CA ALA A 193 -0.73 20.12 -3.37
C ALA A 193 -1.99 20.89 -2.96
N THR A 194 -2.02 22.20 -3.24
CA THR A 194 -3.18 23.05 -3.00
C THR A 194 -3.64 23.61 -4.34
N VAL A 195 -4.88 23.33 -4.72
CA VAL A 195 -5.50 23.92 -5.90
C VAL A 195 -6.10 25.27 -5.52
N ASN A 196 -6.00 26.26 -6.41
CA ASN A 196 -6.76 27.50 -6.29
C ASN A 196 -7.72 27.62 -7.50
N LEU A 197 -9.03 27.58 -7.26
CA LEU A 197 -10.05 27.67 -8.30
C LEU A 197 -10.23 29.12 -8.80
N GLY A 198 -9.71 30.12 -8.08
CA GLY A 198 -9.81 31.52 -8.46
C GLY A 198 -11.25 32.02 -8.50
N THR A 199 -11.46 33.14 -9.17
CA THR A 199 -12.68 33.96 -9.11
C THR A 199 -13.77 33.50 -10.06
N LEU A 200 -15.02 33.41 -9.61
CA LEU A 200 -16.17 33.12 -10.49
C LEU A 200 -16.65 34.39 -11.23
N THR A 201 -17.15 34.21 -12.45
CA THR A 201 -17.75 35.27 -13.27
C THR A 201 -19.27 35.11 -13.39
N LEU A 202 -19.99 36.12 -13.87
CA LEU A 202 -21.43 36.03 -14.11
C LEU A 202 -21.77 34.87 -15.05
N ASP A 203 -20.97 34.67 -16.10
CA ASP A 203 -21.12 33.56 -17.05
C ASP A 203 -21.03 32.19 -16.37
N ASP A 204 -20.25 32.05 -15.28
CA ASP A 204 -20.19 30.80 -14.50
C ASP A 204 -21.54 30.51 -13.81
N TYR A 205 -22.20 31.55 -13.27
CA TYR A 205 -23.54 31.43 -12.67
C TYR A 205 -24.60 31.16 -13.74
N GLU A 206 -24.51 31.78 -14.91
CA GLU A 206 -25.43 31.51 -16.03
C GLU A 206 -25.28 30.07 -16.56
N ARG A 207 -24.04 29.56 -16.61
CA ARG A 207 -23.76 28.15 -16.95
C ARG A 207 -24.13 27.17 -15.83
N GLY A 208 -24.18 27.64 -14.59
CA GLY A 208 -24.39 26.82 -13.39
C GLY A 208 -23.16 26.02 -12.95
N TYR A 209 -22.02 26.21 -13.62
CA TYR A 209 -20.76 25.55 -13.26
C TYR A 209 -19.53 26.22 -13.89
N ARG A 210 -18.36 25.87 -13.37
CA ARG A 210 -17.06 26.13 -13.98
C ARG A 210 -16.14 24.92 -13.90
N ASP A 211 -15.34 24.73 -14.95
CA ASP A 211 -14.36 23.65 -15.06
C ASP A 211 -12.93 24.19 -14.99
N TRP A 212 -12.04 23.40 -14.41
CA TRP A 212 -10.59 23.59 -14.41
C TRP A 212 -9.93 22.28 -14.82
N ASP A 213 -9.58 22.18 -16.10
CA ASP A 213 -8.97 20.98 -16.66
C ASP A 213 -7.50 20.83 -16.26
N GLY A 214 -7.14 19.63 -15.81
CA GLY A 214 -5.74 19.28 -15.48
C GLY A 214 -5.10 20.21 -14.44
N ILE A 215 -5.90 20.84 -13.59
CA ILE A 215 -5.41 21.82 -12.60
C ILE A 215 -4.65 21.16 -11.45
N GLN A 216 -4.80 19.86 -11.26
CA GLN A 216 -4.02 19.05 -10.34
C GLN A 216 -3.55 17.78 -11.02
N TRP A 217 -2.32 17.39 -10.72
CA TRP A 217 -1.72 16.15 -11.16
C TRP A 217 -1.46 15.26 -9.96
N ILE A 218 -1.87 14.01 -10.05
CA ILE A 218 -1.53 12.97 -9.10
C ILE A 218 -0.40 12.13 -9.70
N LYS A 219 0.78 12.19 -9.07
CA LYS A 219 1.92 11.35 -9.38
C LYS A 219 1.92 10.22 -8.36
N LEU A 220 1.89 8.98 -8.82
CA LEU A 220 2.01 7.83 -7.92
C LEU A 220 2.98 6.79 -8.46
N SER A 221 3.52 5.99 -7.56
CA SER A 221 4.30 4.79 -7.89
C SER A 221 3.89 3.70 -6.93
N ALA A 222 3.66 2.49 -7.44
CA ALA A 222 3.27 1.35 -6.64
C ALA A 222 4.08 0.10 -7.03
N TYR A 223 4.43 -0.71 -6.05
CA TYR A 223 5.23 -1.92 -6.25
C TYR A 223 4.43 -3.14 -6.71
N ASN A 224 3.11 -3.10 -6.54
CA ASN A 224 2.17 -4.11 -6.98
C ASN A 224 0.95 -3.41 -7.60
N SER A 225 -0.11 -4.14 -7.92
CA SER A 225 -1.39 -3.54 -8.26
C SER A 225 -1.81 -2.51 -7.21
N TRP A 226 -2.50 -1.48 -7.66
CA TRP A 226 -2.88 -0.35 -6.81
C TRP A 226 -4.29 0.12 -7.11
N ALA A 227 -4.91 0.71 -6.10
CA ALA A 227 -6.15 1.45 -6.23
C ALA A 227 -6.03 2.79 -5.49
N LEU A 228 -6.50 3.85 -6.13
CA LEU A 228 -6.52 5.20 -5.61
C LEU A 228 -7.96 5.61 -5.35
N TYR A 229 -8.22 6.14 -4.16
CA TYR A 229 -9.54 6.63 -3.74
C TYR A 229 -9.49 8.11 -3.39
N ILE A 230 -10.64 8.78 -3.44
CA ILE A 230 -10.84 10.15 -2.99
C ILE A 230 -12.06 10.27 -2.07
N SER A 231 -11.98 11.08 -1.03
CA SER A 231 -13.11 11.44 -0.16
C SER A 231 -12.97 12.85 0.41
N ALA A 232 -14.08 13.56 0.61
CA ALA A 232 -14.12 14.80 1.37
C ALA A 232 -13.94 14.53 2.87
N THR A 233 -13.26 15.42 3.57
CA THR A 233 -13.14 15.35 5.04
C THR A 233 -14.37 15.91 5.76
N SER A 234 -15.22 16.65 5.04
CA SER A 234 -16.44 17.27 5.54
C SER A 234 -17.54 17.18 4.47
N SER A 235 -18.80 17.07 4.91
CA SER A 235 -19.96 17.05 4.02
C SER A 235 -20.30 18.42 3.44
N ILE A 236 -19.77 19.50 4.01
CA ILE A 236 -19.97 20.89 3.60
C ILE A 236 -18.63 21.63 3.48
N TRP A 237 -18.61 22.66 2.65
CA TRP A 237 -17.48 23.59 2.57
C TRP A 237 -17.43 24.47 3.82
N SER A 238 -16.22 24.83 4.24
CA SER A 238 -16.02 25.94 5.16
C SER A 238 -16.22 27.25 4.41
N TYR A 239 -16.89 28.22 5.04
CA TYR A 239 -17.21 29.50 4.44
C TYR A 239 -16.84 30.66 5.37
N THR A 240 -16.35 31.76 4.81
CA THR A 240 -16.15 33.03 5.51
C THR A 240 -16.54 34.18 4.59
N GLY A 241 -17.47 35.03 5.03
CA GLY A 241 -17.92 36.20 4.28
C GLY A 241 -18.93 37.01 5.07
N ASP A 242 -19.43 38.09 4.47
CA ASP A 242 -20.36 39.03 5.11
C ASP A 242 -21.82 38.52 5.16
N LEU A 243 -22.13 37.48 4.39
CA LEU A 243 -23.44 36.86 4.35
C LEU A 243 -23.50 35.63 5.27
N PRO A 244 -24.71 35.15 5.65
CA PRO A 244 -24.83 33.90 6.37
C PRO A 244 -24.22 32.73 5.58
N ASP A 245 -23.58 31.79 6.29
CA ASP A 245 -22.97 30.61 5.70
C ASP A 245 -24.02 29.79 4.92
N PRO A 246 -23.83 29.62 3.59
CA PRO A 246 -24.81 28.95 2.75
C PRO A 246 -24.79 27.42 2.89
N LYS A 247 -23.88 26.86 3.68
CA LYS A 247 -23.72 25.41 3.89
C LYS A 247 -23.55 24.65 2.57
N LYS A 248 -22.73 25.19 1.67
CA LYS A 248 -22.46 24.59 0.35
C LYS A 248 -22.06 23.12 0.52
N PRO A 249 -22.73 22.16 -0.14
CA PRO A 249 -22.38 20.74 -0.03
C PRO A 249 -21.04 20.42 -0.70
N CYS A 250 -20.28 19.48 -0.14
CA CYS A 250 -19.02 19.01 -0.73
C CYS A 250 -19.22 18.46 -2.16
N GLY A 251 -20.37 17.82 -2.42
CA GLY A 251 -20.73 17.28 -3.74
C GLY A 251 -20.95 18.34 -4.83
N HIS A 252 -20.94 19.63 -4.50
CA HIS A 252 -20.86 20.68 -5.52
C HIS A 252 -19.47 20.78 -6.16
N LEU A 253 -18.44 20.18 -5.55
CA LEU A 253 -17.19 19.89 -6.26
C LEU A 253 -17.30 18.52 -6.92
N LEU A 254 -17.29 18.49 -8.24
CA LEU A 254 -17.15 17.28 -9.02
C LEU A 254 -15.70 17.16 -9.50
N TRP A 255 -15.26 15.93 -9.70
CA TRP A 255 -13.93 15.61 -10.18
C TRP A 255 -13.99 14.52 -11.24
N ARG A 256 -12.98 14.47 -12.10
CA ARG A 256 -12.72 13.35 -13.00
C ARG A 256 -11.24 13.26 -13.32
N VAL A 257 -10.82 12.09 -13.78
CA VAL A 257 -9.50 11.85 -14.37
C VAL A 257 -9.57 12.14 -15.88
N LEU A 258 -8.64 12.91 -16.44
CA LEU A 258 -8.56 13.09 -17.89
C LEU A 258 -8.07 11.79 -18.56
N PRO A 259 -8.56 11.47 -19.77
CA PRO A 259 -8.28 10.18 -20.43
C PRO A 259 -6.83 10.04 -20.93
N THR A 260 -6.08 11.13 -21.05
CA THR A 260 -4.65 11.14 -21.39
C THR A 260 -3.83 10.72 -20.17
N LEU A 261 -3.71 9.40 -20.00
CA LEU A 261 -3.00 8.76 -18.90
C LEU A 261 -1.64 8.24 -19.36
N SER A 262 -0.68 8.19 -18.44
CA SER A 262 0.56 7.42 -18.60
C SER A 262 0.68 6.44 -17.43
N GLY A 263 1.40 5.33 -17.64
CA GLY A 263 1.78 4.47 -16.52
C GLY A 263 0.87 3.28 -16.20
N GLY A 264 0.34 2.60 -17.22
CA GLY A 264 -0.34 1.31 -17.03
C GLY A 264 -1.72 1.35 -16.37
N VAL A 265 -2.30 2.53 -16.15
CA VAL A 265 -3.65 2.69 -15.56
C VAL A 265 -4.67 1.81 -16.29
N THR A 266 -5.32 0.90 -15.55
CA THR A 266 -6.26 -0.07 -16.11
C THR A 266 -7.71 0.42 -16.00
N ARG A 267 -8.02 1.17 -14.94
CA ARG A 267 -9.34 1.76 -14.71
C ARG A 267 -9.17 3.19 -14.21
N SER A 268 -10.05 4.09 -14.65
CA SER A 268 -10.12 5.47 -14.15
C SER A 268 -11.54 6.03 -14.23
N GLN A 269 -11.84 6.98 -13.35
CA GLN A 269 -13.11 7.67 -13.33
C GLN A 269 -13.10 8.86 -14.30
N THR A 270 -13.61 8.65 -15.51
CA THR A 270 -13.59 9.66 -16.60
C THR A 270 -14.84 10.54 -16.63
N ASN A 271 -15.91 10.13 -15.96
CA ASN A 271 -17.11 10.94 -15.79
C ASN A 271 -16.98 11.83 -14.55
N PHE A 272 -17.54 13.04 -14.62
CA PHE A 272 -17.64 13.91 -13.47
C PHE A 272 -18.43 13.24 -12.35
N THR A 273 -17.76 13.03 -11.23
CA THR A 273 -18.34 12.41 -10.03
C THR A 273 -18.37 13.45 -8.91
N PRO A 274 -19.51 13.63 -8.22
CA PRO A 274 -19.57 14.46 -7.02
C PRO A 274 -18.63 13.95 -5.94
N LEU A 275 -17.92 14.86 -5.29
CA LEU A 275 -17.16 14.53 -4.10
C LEU A 275 -18.12 14.11 -2.98
N SER A 276 -17.70 13.15 -2.17
CA SER A 276 -18.49 12.64 -1.05
C SER A 276 -17.58 12.37 0.15
N THR A 277 -18.14 12.30 1.35
CA THR A 277 -17.37 11.88 2.54
C THR A 277 -17.06 10.38 2.54
N SER A 278 -17.71 9.60 1.67
CA SER A 278 -17.35 8.21 1.41
C SER A 278 -16.26 8.13 0.35
N GLU A 279 -15.38 7.14 0.47
CA GLU A 279 -14.33 6.90 -0.52
C GLU A 279 -14.92 6.47 -1.86
N VAL A 280 -14.43 7.09 -2.93
CA VAL A 280 -14.76 6.76 -4.31
C VAL A 280 -13.47 6.46 -5.06
N GLU A 281 -13.42 5.37 -5.80
CA GLU A 281 -12.24 5.00 -6.59
C GLU A 281 -12.01 6.00 -7.73
N VAL A 282 -10.80 6.56 -7.76
CA VAL A 282 -10.29 7.49 -8.76
C VAL A 282 -9.72 6.72 -9.95
N ALA A 283 -8.82 5.77 -9.67
CA ALA A 283 -8.15 4.95 -10.66
C ALA A 283 -7.51 3.70 -10.03
N SER A 284 -7.19 2.71 -10.86
CA SER A 284 -6.43 1.51 -10.47
C SER A 284 -5.56 1.01 -11.62
N GLY A 285 -4.50 0.27 -11.30
CA GLY A 285 -3.54 -0.26 -12.26
C GLY A 285 -2.59 -1.31 -11.68
N PRO A 286 -1.71 -1.88 -12.51
CA PRO A 286 -0.64 -2.77 -12.08
C PRO A 286 0.53 -1.98 -11.46
N ALA A 287 1.55 -2.70 -10.98
CA ALA A 287 2.79 -2.09 -10.50
C ALA A 287 3.40 -1.10 -11.52
N GLY A 288 4.04 -0.07 -10.99
CA GLY A 288 4.72 0.96 -11.76
C GLY A 288 4.29 2.38 -11.37
N ASP A 289 4.78 3.33 -12.14
CA ASP A 289 4.45 4.75 -11.98
C ASP A 289 3.17 5.06 -12.75
N ALA A 290 2.33 5.95 -12.22
CA ALA A 290 1.19 6.53 -12.93
C ALA A 290 1.07 8.03 -12.71
N LEU A 291 0.56 8.72 -13.73
CA LEU A 291 0.30 10.15 -13.71
C LEU A 291 -1.16 10.40 -14.08
N LEU A 292 -1.93 10.94 -13.13
CA LEU A 292 -3.36 11.18 -13.27
C LEU A 292 -3.64 12.69 -13.24
N PRO A 293 -3.87 13.33 -14.40
CA PRO A 293 -4.41 14.68 -14.45
C PRO A 293 -5.88 14.70 -13.99
N ILE A 294 -6.17 15.55 -13.02
CA ILE A 294 -7.50 15.77 -12.44
C ILE A 294 -8.11 17.05 -12.98
N THR A 295 -9.34 16.92 -13.47
CA THR A 295 -10.22 18.07 -13.75
C THR A 295 -11.18 18.23 -12.58
N PHE A 296 -11.36 19.46 -12.13
CA PHE A 296 -12.45 19.82 -11.23
C PHE A 296 -13.56 20.56 -11.96
N ARG A 297 -14.79 20.34 -11.52
CA ARG A 297 -15.97 21.12 -11.85
C ARG A 297 -16.61 21.61 -10.57
N LEU A 298 -16.84 22.91 -10.46
CA LEU A 298 -17.60 23.48 -9.35
C LEU A 298 -19.01 23.81 -9.84
N LEU A 299 -20.03 23.28 -9.18
CA LEU A 299 -21.42 23.70 -9.38
C LEU A 299 -21.65 25.05 -8.71
N VAL A 300 -22.19 25.99 -9.49
CA VAL A 300 -22.37 27.39 -9.13
C VAL A 300 -23.85 27.73 -9.21
N ASP A 301 -24.36 28.34 -8.14
CA ASP A 301 -25.74 28.78 -8.04
C ASP A 301 -25.84 29.91 -6.99
N TYR A 302 -26.90 30.70 -7.07
CA TYR A 302 -27.08 31.87 -6.22
C TYR A 302 -27.47 31.55 -4.76
N ASP A 303 -27.84 30.31 -4.45
CA ASP A 303 -28.30 29.92 -3.12
C ASP A 303 -27.14 29.38 -2.28
N THR A 304 -26.26 28.59 -2.88
CA THR A 304 -25.14 27.93 -2.21
C THR A 304 -23.78 28.56 -2.50
N THR A 305 -23.71 29.49 -3.45
CA THR A 305 -22.46 30.13 -3.89
C THR A 305 -22.55 31.63 -3.69
N VAL A 306 -22.90 32.05 -2.47
CA VAL A 306 -22.90 33.47 -2.12
C VAL A 306 -21.47 34.01 -2.02
N PRO A 307 -21.26 35.32 -2.14
CA PRO A 307 -19.93 35.88 -2.00
C PRO A 307 -19.23 35.58 -0.66
N GLY A 308 -17.95 35.21 -0.72
CA GLY A 308 -17.12 34.86 0.43
C GLY A 308 -15.96 33.96 0.04
N THR A 309 -15.17 33.51 1.00
CA THR A 309 -14.09 32.54 0.83
C THR A 309 -14.59 31.15 1.17
N TYR A 310 -14.23 30.16 0.33
CA TYR A 310 -14.63 28.78 0.50
C TYR A 310 -13.43 27.85 0.55
N THR A 311 -13.43 26.95 1.52
CA THR A 311 -12.38 25.93 1.72
C THR A 311 -13.02 24.56 1.84
N LEU A 312 -12.48 23.57 1.13
CA LEU A 312 -12.90 22.18 1.23
C LEU A 312 -11.66 21.29 1.21
N ASP A 313 -11.47 20.54 2.29
CA ASP A 313 -10.40 19.56 2.39
C ASP A 313 -10.89 18.19 1.97
N PHE A 314 -10.09 17.49 1.17
CA PHE A 314 -10.32 16.14 0.72
C PHE A 314 -9.03 15.33 0.74
N ARG A 315 -9.18 14.01 0.80
CA ARG A 315 -8.09 13.04 0.91
C ARG A 315 -8.05 12.17 -0.32
N TYR A 316 -6.83 11.92 -0.80
CA TYR A 316 -6.55 10.76 -1.66
C TYR A 316 -5.97 9.62 -0.83
N THR A 317 -6.47 8.41 -1.04
CA THR A 317 -5.99 7.20 -0.37
C THR A 317 -5.46 6.24 -1.44
N LEU A 318 -4.15 6.01 -1.47
CA LEU A 318 -3.52 5.02 -2.34
C LEU A 318 -3.27 3.74 -1.56
N ILE A 319 -3.76 2.61 -2.09
CA ILE A 319 -3.57 1.30 -1.50
C ILE A 319 -2.93 0.34 -2.51
N VAL A 320 -2.21 -0.64 -1.98
CA VAL A 320 -1.82 -1.86 -2.68
C VAL A 320 -2.75 -2.97 -2.16
N PRO A 321 -3.69 -3.48 -2.98
CA PRO A 321 -4.67 -4.48 -2.56
C PRO A 321 -4.09 -5.81 -2.12
#